data_AF-A0AAV8ZM19-F1
#
_entry.id   AF-A0AAV8ZM19-F1
#
_cell.length_a   1.000
_cell.length_b   1.000
_cell.length_c   1.000
_cell.angle_alpha   90.00
_cell.angle_beta   90.00
_cell.angle_gamma   90.00
#
_symmetry.space_group_name_H-M   'P 1'
#
loop_
_entity.id
_entity.type
_entity.pdbx_description
1 polymer ?
#
loop_
_entity_poly.entity_id
_entity_poly.type
_entity_poly.pdbx_seq_one_letter_code
_entity_poly.pdbx_strand_id
1 'polypeptide(L)' 'MNQNNWERFEPYSNILWLHYTLDKAITALRYKNIQTKIHKEYISKLKQIKNDIFNYNSVKEFVLNNF' A
#
# COMPACT_ATOMS: atom_id res chain seq x y z
N MET A 1 8.97 -3.35 15.03
CA MET A 1 10.20 -3.90 14.40
C MET A 1 10.47 -5.24 15.04
N ASN A 2 10.49 -6.32 14.26
CA ASN A 2 10.74 -7.68 14.75
C ASN A 2 12.15 -7.76 15.31
N GLN A 3 12.27 -7.93 16.63
CA GLN A 3 13.49 -8.02 17.41
C GLN A 3 14.35 -9.25 17.03
N ASN A 4 14.78 -9.37 15.77
CA ASN A 4 15.52 -10.49 15.17
C ASN A 4 14.87 -11.89 15.27
N ASN A 5 13.61 -11.99 15.69
CA ASN A 5 12.85 -13.25 15.67
C ASN A 5 12.14 -13.45 14.33
N TRP A 6 12.84 -14.07 13.38
CA TRP A 6 12.31 -14.41 12.06
C TRP A 6 11.26 -15.52 12.07
N GLU A 7 11.18 -16.31 13.14
CA GLU A 7 10.17 -17.37 13.31
C GLU A 7 8.78 -16.83 13.67
N ARG A 8 8.69 -15.58 14.16
CA ARG A 8 7.41 -15.01 14.58
C ARG A 8 6.71 -14.37 13.38
N PHE A 9 5.62 -14.99 12.94
CA PHE A 9 4.77 -14.42 11.90
C PHE A 9 4.13 -13.12 12.41
N GLU A 10 4.64 -12.00 11.91
CA GLU A 10 4.16 -10.66 12.27
C GLU A 10 3.40 -10.09 11.07
N PRO A 11 2.05 -10.12 11.10
CA PRO A 11 1.20 -9.73 9.96
C PRO A 11 1.38 -8.26 9.56
N TYR A 12 1.93 -7.44 10.46
CA TYR A 12 2.31 -6.06 10.20
C TYR A 12 3.44 -5.92 9.17
N SER A 13 4.31 -6.92 9.03
CA SER A 13 5.36 -6.92 7.99
C SER A 13 4.77 -6.90 6.58
N ASN A 14 3.62 -7.53 6.38
CA ASN A 14 2.92 -7.52 5.09
C ASN A 14 2.33 -6.14 4.77
N ILE A 15 1.91 -5.37 5.78
CA ILE A 15 1.49 -3.97 5.61
C ILE A 15 2.67 -3.13 5.14
N LEU A 16 3.86 -3.32 5.73
CA LEU A 16 5.07 -2.59 5.33
C LEU A 16 5.45 -2.89 3.87
N TRP A 17 5.39 -4.15 3.45
CA TRP A 17 5.62 -4.54 2.05
C TRP A 17 4.58 -3.98 1.09
N LEU A 18 3.31 -3.96 1.49
CA LEU A 18 2.23 -3.39 0.68
C LEU A 18 2.39 -1.87 0.55
N HIS A 19 2.70 -1.18 1.64
CA HIS A 19 3.04 0.25 1.62
C HIS A 19 4.24 0.54 0.71
N TYR A 20 5.31 -0.25 0.80
CA TYR A 20 6.48 -0.12 -0.06
C TYR A 20 6.12 -0.31 -1.55
N THR A 21 5.32 -1.33 -1.86
CA THR A 21 4.85 -1.60 -3.22
C THR A 21 4.02 -0.44 -3.77
N LEU A 22 3.09 0.10 -2.96
CA LEU A 22 2.28 1.26 -3.32
C LEU A 22 3.16 2.50 -3.57
N ASP A 23 4.17 2.71 -2.72
CA ASP A 23 5.11 3.82 -2.91
C ASP A 23 5.87 3.72 -4.22
N LYS A 24 6.37 2.52 -4.57
CA LYS A 24 7.02 2.27 -5.86
C LYS A 24 6.05 2.38 -7.03
N ALA A 25 4.81 1.96 -6.87
CA ALA A 25 3.79 2.11 -7.88
C ALA A 25 3.49 3.59 -8.17
N ILE A 26 3.56 4.48 -7.17
CA ILE A 26 3.31 5.91 -7.36
C ILE A 26 4.55 6.66 -7.88
N THR A 27 5.74 6.30 -7.43
CA THR A 27 6.96 7.10 -7.64
C THR A 27 7.93 6.55 -8.69
N ALA A 28 8.03 5.22 -8.84
CA ALA A 28 9.06 4.58 -9.65
C ALA A 28 8.53 4.09 -11.01
N LEU A 29 7.24 3.80 -11.13
CA LEU A 29 6.65 3.29 -12.37
C LEU A 29 6.39 4.43 -13.37
N ARG A 30 6.80 4.20 -14.63
CA ARG A 30 6.52 5.10 -15.76
C ARG A 30 5.25 4.64 -16.47
N TYR A 31 4.12 5.25 -16.14
CA TYR A 31 2.85 4.96 -16.80
C TYR A 31 2.73 5.68 -18.15
N LYS A 32 1.97 5.06 -19.06
CA LYS A 32 1.52 5.70 -20.30
C LYS A 32 0.25 6.52 -20.02
N ASN A 33 0.00 7.56 -20.82
CA ASN A 33 -1.25 8.33 -20.78
C ASN A 33 -1.55 9.04 -19.43
N ILE A 34 -0.51 9.58 -18.78
CA ILE A 34 -0.61 10.21 -17.45
C ILE A 34 -1.53 11.44 -17.38
N GLN A 35 -1.85 12.04 -18.53
CA GLN A 35 -2.70 13.23 -18.59
C GLN A 35 -4.19 12.91 -18.52
N THR A 36 -4.56 11.65 -18.73
CA THR A 36 -5.97 11.21 -18.71
C THR A 36 -6.59 11.42 -17.33
N LYS A 37 -7.88 11.80 -17.32
CA LYS A 37 -8.64 11.98 -16.07
C LYS A 37 -8.63 10.70 -15.23
N ILE A 38 -8.79 9.55 -15.89
CA ILE A 38 -8.76 8.22 -15.28
C ILE A 38 -7.42 8.01 -14.56
N HIS A 39 -6.28 8.24 -15.21
CA HIS A 39 -4.99 8.05 -14.57
C HIS A 39 -4.83 8.92 -13.31
N LYS A 40 -5.17 10.21 -13.41
CA LYS A 40 -5.08 11.14 -12.28
C LYS A 40 -5.98 10.71 -11.11
N GLU A 41 -7.20 10.27 -11.41
CA GLU A 41 -8.16 9.78 -10.41
C GLU A 41 -7.61 8.57 -9.66
N TYR A 42 -7.13 7.55 -10.38
CA TYR A 42 -6.62 6.32 -9.76
C TYR A 42 -5.29 6.52 -9.04
N ILE A 43 -4.40 7.40 -9.52
CA ILE A 43 -3.20 7.78 -8.76
C ILE A 43 -3.57 8.50 -7.45
N SER A 44 -4.60 9.34 -7.47
CA SER A 44 -5.09 9.98 -6.24
C SER A 44 -5.65 8.95 -5.26
N LYS A 45 -6.44 7.98 -5.73
CA LYS A 45 -6.94 6.86 -4.92
C LYS A 45 -5.80 6.03 -4.34
N LEU A 46 -4.76 5.71 -5.13
CA LEU A 46 -3.57 4.98 -4.65
C LEU A 46 -2.82 5.75 -3.56
N LYS A 47 -2.68 7.08 -3.69
CA LYS A 47 -2.07 7.92 -2.65
C LYS A 47 -2.88 7.92 -1.36
N GLN A 48 -4.21 7.95 -1.47
CA GLN A 48 -5.11 7.90 -0.32
C GLN A 48 -4.98 6.54 0.40
N ILE A 49 -5.05 5.44 -0.34
CA ILE A 49 -4.81 4.09 0.20
C ILE A 49 -3.44 3.99 0.88
N LYS A 50 -2.39 4.55 0.29
CA LYS A 50 -1.04 4.54 0.90
C LYS A 50 -1.00 5.24 2.26
N ASN A 51 -1.74 6.33 2.43
CA ASN A 51 -1.80 7.05 3.71
C ASN A 51 -2.67 6.32 4.73
N ASP A 52 -3.77 5.72 4.29
CA ASP A 52 -4.74 5.06 5.16
C ASP A 52 -4.27 3.67 5.60
N ILE A 53 -3.33 3.03 4.89
CA ILE A 53 -2.87 1.67 5.16
C ILE A 53 -2.22 1.50 6.54
N PHE A 54 -1.65 2.56 7.11
CA PHE A 54 -1.05 2.53 8.46
C PHE A 54 -2.10 2.52 9.58
N ASN A 55 -3.37 2.80 9.28
CA ASN A 55 -4.44 2.72 10.25
C ASN A 55 -4.90 1.28 10.53
N TYR A 56 -4.41 0.30 9.78
CA TYR A 56 -4.78 -1.10 9.90
C TYR A 56 -3.66 -1.91 10.56
N ASN A 57 -4.04 -2.91 11.37
CA ASN A 57 -3.07 -3.76 12.06
C ASN A 57 -2.73 -5.03 11.25
N SER A 58 -3.54 -5.37 10.25
CA SER A 58 -3.25 -6.45 9.31
C SER A 58 -3.77 -6.15 7.89
N VAL A 59 -3.15 -6.77 6.88
CA VAL A 59 -3.63 -6.68 5.48
C VAL A 59 -5.04 -7.27 5.34
N LYS A 60 -5.38 -8.28 6.15
CA LYS A 60 -6.73 -8.87 6.17
C LYS A 60 -7.78 -7.85 6.60
N GLU A 61 -7.49 -7.08 7.64
CA GLU A 61 -8.35 -6.01 8.14
C GLU A 61 -8.49 -4.88 7.11
N PHE A 62 -7.42 -4.54 6.40
CA PHE A 62 -7.46 -3.59 5.29
C PHE A 62 -8.42 -4.05 4.18
N VAL A 63 -8.29 -5.31 3.72
CA VAL A 63 -9.13 -5.85 2.63
C VAL A 63 -10.61 -5.92 3.02
N LEU A 64 -10.92 -6.32 4.26
CA LEU A 64 -12.31 -6.46 4.74
C LEU A 64 -13.03 -5.12 4.97
N ASN A 65 -12.29 -4.01 5.14
CA ASN A 65 -12.87 -2.68 5.41
C ASN A 65 -12.87 -1.74 4.19
N ASN A 66 -12.16 -2.08 3.10
CA ASN A 66 -12.03 -1.23 1.91
C ASN A 66 -12.79 -1.76 0.66
N PHE A 67 -13.39 -2.95 0.74
CA PHE A 67 -14.15 -3.60 -0.35
C PHE A 67 -15.50 -4.10 0.16
#